data_AF-A0A2W5I897-F1
#
_entry.id   AF-A0A2W5I897-F1
#
_cell.length_a   1.000
_cell.length_b   1.000
_cell.length_c   1.000
_cell.angle_alpha   90.00
_cell.angle_beta   90.00
_cell.angle_gamma   90.00
#
_symmetry.space_group_name_H-M   'P 1'
#
loop_
_entity.id
_entity.type
_entity.pdbx_description
1 polymer ?
#
loop_
_entity_poly.entity_id
_entity_poly.type
_entity_poly.pdbx_seq_one_letter_code
_entity_poly.pdbx_strand_id
1 'polypeptide(L)'
;MTLYTGETTLAPSSQLFATINLDAIAHNVGVMQRFAGDTQLMAVVKADAYGHGAIEVSKTALDAGAVELGCATFEEAMQLRNAGIVDAPILFWLWGQATPIAEALRANLMIAIATEWQLDAVLNAVKETGISACVTVKLDTGMGRSGFTSQQWHHMLPRFCEAEASGMVHVRGLMAHFSSADELGNPITDRQADNLRAAIDQGRRAGLHLDHNHHANTAALLTHGGMGFELARPGLGIYGISPMPELGDIDLVPAFTWSASVALTKPFSAGAGVSYNHSWHAPVDTVTAIVPCGYADGINRRLTNKLEVTINGKRFPEVGRVSMDQIVVNLGPDGGGVSPGDEAFLFGDGSRGELTALDWANLIGTIPYEVLCWVGGRTTRRYEHRPVASTNVTSEDTAPAGPAGLRKLSTVDDTLQLGRELAAQLRAGDVVVLDGALGVGKTVLARGIAQGLGVQGRVTSPTFVIARSHRPGTPGDVGMVHVDAYRLLDGIQDDPRAGDVLLGELDALDLDTELTDSVVVVEWGGGVVERLVERCLVVTLVRSPGSDQRHATWRWVDDPYRELP
;
A
#
# COMPACT_ATOMS: atom_id res chain seq x y z
N MET A 1 12.25 -45.55 46.22
CA MET A 1 12.76 -44.97 44.96
C MET A 1 11.58 -44.26 44.32
N THR A 2 11.33 -43.03 44.75
CA THR A 2 10.18 -42.22 44.32
C THR A 2 10.67 -41.34 43.20
N LEU A 3 10.20 -41.59 41.97
CA LEU A 3 10.50 -40.78 40.80
C LEU A 3 9.62 -39.52 40.85
N TYR A 4 10.27 -38.36 40.81
CA TYR A 4 9.65 -37.05 40.73
C TYR A 4 8.91 -36.90 39.39
N THR A 5 7.58 -36.86 39.43
CA THR A 5 6.75 -36.30 38.36
C THR A 5 6.57 -34.81 38.62
N GLY A 6 7.32 -34.00 37.88
CA GLY A 6 7.22 -32.55 37.90
C GLY A 6 7.55 -32.02 36.51
N GLU A 7 6.61 -32.13 35.58
CA GLU A 7 6.64 -31.33 34.35
C GLU A 7 6.44 -29.87 34.74
N THR A 8 7.55 -29.20 35.03
CA THR A 8 7.60 -27.74 34.98
C THR A 8 7.70 -27.43 33.51
N THR A 9 6.61 -27.04 32.86
CA THR A 9 6.64 -26.41 31.53
C THR A 9 7.50 -25.16 31.66
N LEU A 10 8.79 -25.28 31.32
CA LEU A 10 9.68 -24.14 31.17
C LEU A 10 9.01 -23.21 30.16
N ALA A 11 8.69 -21.99 30.59
CA ALA A 11 8.21 -20.96 29.67
C ALA A 11 9.22 -20.86 28.52
N PRO A 12 8.78 -20.90 27.25
CA PRO A 12 9.71 -20.85 26.13
C PRO A 12 10.53 -19.57 26.21
N SER A 13 11.85 -19.72 26.33
CA SER A 13 12.82 -18.63 26.29
C SER A 13 13.01 -18.15 24.85
N SER A 14 11.91 -17.72 24.22
CA SER A 14 11.94 -17.27 22.83
C SER A 14 12.86 -16.06 22.69
N GLN A 15 13.59 -16.01 21.58
CA GLN A 15 14.56 -14.95 21.28
C GLN A 15 14.19 -14.16 20.03
N LEU A 16 13.04 -14.48 19.40
CA LEU A 16 12.59 -13.91 18.13
C LEU A 16 11.07 -13.70 18.18
N PHE A 17 10.62 -12.48 17.95
CA PHE A 17 9.25 -12.04 18.20
C PHE A 17 8.64 -11.31 17.00
N ALA A 18 7.42 -11.70 16.65
CA ALA A 18 6.52 -10.90 15.82
C ALA A 18 5.50 -10.23 16.73
N THR A 19 5.71 -8.96 17.06
CA THR A 19 4.79 -8.18 17.89
C THR A 19 3.77 -7.49 16.99
N ILE A 20 2.49 -7.76 17.25
CA ILE A 20 1.35 -7.28 16.47
C ILE A 20 0.56 -6.27 17.30
N ASN A 21 0.49 -5.02 16.84
CA ASN A 21 -0.31 -3.98 17.47
C ASN A 21 -1.76 -4.07 16.99
N LEU A 22 -2.66 -4.51 17.87
CA LEU A 22 -4.08 -4.66 17.55
C LEU A 22 -4.81 -3.30 17.45
N ASP A 23 -4.34 -2.27 18.16
CA ASP A 23 -4.92 -0.93 18.02
C ASP A 23 -4.61 -0.34 16.64
N ALA A 24 -3.46 -0.67 16.06
CA ALA A 24 -3.14 -0.32 14.68
C ALA A 24 -4.04 -1.04 13.68
N ILE A 25 -4.30 -2.35 13.88
CA ILE A 25 -5.27 -3.10 13.05
C ILE A 25 -6.66 -2.43 13.10
N ALA A 26 -7.16 -2.12 14.30
CA ALA A 26 -8.45 -1.46 14.48
C ALA A 26 -8.51 -0.09 13.81
N HIS A 27 -7.47 0.74 14.01
CA HIS A 27 -7.32 2.04 13.34
C HIS A 27 -7.37 1.91 11.82
N ASN A 28 -6.59 0.98 11.26
CA ASN A 28 -6.50 0.76 9.83
C ASN A 28 -7.82 0.25 9.23
N VAL A 29 -8.59 -0.59 9.93
CA VAL A 29 -9.96 -0.97 9.52
C VAL A 29 -10.85 0.28 9.45
N GLY A 30 -10.75 1.16 10.44
CA GLY A 30 -11.43 2.47 10.42
C GLY A 30 -11.02 3.33 9.23
N VAL A 31 -9.72 3.39 8.89
CA VAL A 31 -9.22 4.08 7.69
C VAL A 31 -9.85 3.48 6.43
N MET A 32 -9.82 2.15 6.29
CA MET A 32 -10.44 1.47 5.14
C MET A 32 -11.93 1.77 5.03
N GLN A 33 -12.66 1.86 6.15
CA GLN A 33 -14.09 2.18 6.15
C GLN A 33 -14.34 3.61 5.67
N ARG A 34 -13.47 4.57 6.01
CA ARG A 34 -13.55 5.95 5.50
C ARG A 34 -13.42 6.00 3.98
N PHE A 35 -12.51 5.23 3.40
CA PHE A 35 -12.38 5.10 1.95
C PHE A 35 -13.55 4.34 1.31
N ALA A 36 -14.14 3.39 2.02
CA ALA A 36 -15.28 2.61 1.54
C ALA A 36 -16.59 3.41 1.48
N GLY A 37 -16.75 4.41 2.36
CA GLY A 37 -18.03 5.12 2.53
C GLY A 37 -19.10 4.17 3.05
N ASP A 38 -20.20 4.03 2.32
CA ASP A 38 -21.32 3.13 2.67
C ASP A 38 -21.05 1.66 2.33
N THR A 39 -19.99 1.37 1.57
CA THR A 39 -19.61 -0.01 1.23
C THR A 39 -19.09 -0.72 2.49
N GLN A 40 -19.59 -1.93 2.72
CA GLN A 40 -19.19 -2.75 3.85
C GLN A 40 -17.78 -3.34 3.65
N LEU A 41 -17.13 -3.78 4.73
CA LEU A 41 -15.80 -4.41 4.66
C LEU A 41 -15.81 -5.89 5.01
N MET A 42 -15.18 -6.69 4.15
CA MET A 42 -14.70 -8.03 4.45
C MET A 42 -13.19 -7.97 4.72
N ALA A 43 -12.78 -8.18 5.97
CA ALA A 43 -11.37 -8.21 6.33
C ALA A 43 -10.71 -9.49 5.78
N VAL A 44 -9.69 -9.34 4.93
CA VAL A 44 -9.00 -10.48 4.32
C VAL A 44 -7.88 -10.97 5.24
N VAL A 45 -8.06 -12.15 5.82
CA VAL A 45 -7.22 -12.75 6.88
C VAL A 45 -6.56 -14.08 6.46
N LYS A 46 -6.53 -14.38 5.17
CA LYS A 46 -5.79 -15.53 4.60
C LYS A 46 -4.29 -15.48 4.96
N ALA A 47 -3.60 -16.61 4.76
CA ALA A 47 -2.16 -16.76 5.04
C ALA A 47 -1.81 -16.34 6.48
N ASP A 48 -2.59 -16.83 7.45
CA ASP A 48 -2.48 -16.48 8.86
C ASP A 48 -2.50 -14.95 9.11
N ALA A 49 -3.47 -14.26 8.50
CA ALA A 49 -3.55 -12.80 8.46
C ALA A 49 -2.26 -12.13 7.98
N TYR A 50 -1.73 -12.59 6.85
CA TYR A 50 -0.47 -12.12 6.25
C TYR A 50 0.66 -12.15 7.29
N GLY A 51 0.76 -13.25 8.05
CA GLY A 51 1.73 -13.43 9.13
C GLY A 51 1.39 -12.78 10.48
N HIS A 52 0.33 -11.97 10.58
CA HIS A 52 -0.07 -11.27 11.81
C HIS A 52 -0.89 -12.15 12.78
N GLY A 53 -1.28 -13.34 12.36
CA GLY A 53 -2.05 -14.29 13.16
C GLY A 53 -3.55 -14.10 13.03
N ALA A 54 -4.20 -15.04 12.34
CA ALA A 54 -5.56 -14.87 11.84
C ALA A 54 -6.61 -14.70 12.93
N ILE A 55 -6.47 -15.38 14.07
CA ILE A 55 -7.50 -15.40 15.12
C ILE A 55 -7.67 -14.02 15.77
N GLU A 56 -6.60 -13.45 16.32
CA GLU A 56 -6.68 -12.17 17.04
C GLU A 56 -6.93 -10.99 16.09
N VAL A 57 -6.36 -11.03 14.87
CA VAL A 57 -6.67 -10.04 13.84
C VAL A 57 -8.14 -10.10 13.42
N SER A 58 -8.71 -11.29 13.27
CA SER A 58 -10.12 -11.44 12.88
C SER A 58 -11.05 -10.86 13.92
N LYS A 59 -10.82 -11.16 15.22
CA LYS A 59 -11.61 -10.57 16.32
C LYS A 59 -11.52 -9.04 16.31
N THR A 60 -10.29 -8.52 16.24
CA THR A 60 -10.01 -7.09 16.22
C THR A 60 -10.68 -6.39 15.02
N ALA A 61 -10.60 -6.99 13.84
CA ALA A 61 -11.20 -6.42 12.63
C ALA A 61 -12.73 -6.38 12.70
N LEU A 62 -13.36 -7.43 13.23
CA LEU A 62 -14.80 -7.47 13.46
C LEU A 62 -15.24 -6.40 14.47
N ASP A 63 -14.55 -6.31 15.62
CA ASP A 63 -14.82 -5.31 16.65
C ASP A 63 -14.63 -3.87 16.12
N ALA A 64 -13.71 -3.67 15.17
CA ALA A 64 -13.44 -2.40 14.51
C ALA A 64 -14.41 -2.07 13.35
N GLY A 65 -15.36 -2.96 13.03
CA GLY A 65 -16.45 -2.68 12.08
C GLY A 65 -16.40 -3.45 10.76
N ALA A 66 -15.43 -4.36 10.55
CA ALA A 66 -15.55 -5.33 9.47
C ALA A 66 -16.77 -6.23 9.71
N VAL A 67 -17.56 -6.48 8.66
CA VAL A 67 -18.79 -7.28 8.78
C VAL A 67 -18.57 -8.74 8.40
N GLU A 68 -17.46 -9.05 7.73
CA GLU A 68 -17.13 -10.37 7.21
C GLU A 68 -15.63 -10.66 7.25
N LEU A 69 -15.27 -11.93 7.16
CA LEU A 69 -13.89 -12.39 7.04
C LEU A 69 -13.69 -13.16 5.72
N GLY A 70 -12.55 -12.91 5.07
CA GLY A 70 -12.14 -13.57 3.83
C GLY A 70 -10.89 -14.42 4.01
N CYS A 71 -11.02 -15.72 3.78
CA CYS A 71 -9.93 -16.70 3.77
C CYS A 71 -9.66 -17.20 2.35
N ALA A 72 -8.46 -17.73 2.09
CA ALA A 72 -8.20 -18.44 0.86
C ALA A 72 -8.80 -19.85 0.93
N THR A 73 -8.44 -20.63 1.94
CA THR A 73 -8.76 -22.07 2.00
C THR A 73 -9.81 -22.42 3.04
N PHE A 74 -10.33 -23.64 2.92
CA PHE A 74 -11.22 -24.24 3.91
C PHE A 74 -10.54 -24.36 5.28
N GLU A 75 -9.27 -24.78 5.33
CA GLU A 75 -8.53 -24.99 6.59
C GLU A 75 -8.35 -23.68 7.36
N GLU A 76 -8.06 -22.57 6.67
CA GLU A 76 -8.00 -21.24 7.27
C GLU A 76 -9.36 -20.84 7.85
N ALA A 77 -10.44 -21.03 7.09
CA ALA A 77 -11.79 -20.70 7.55
C ALA A 77 -12.23 -21.57 8.74
N MET A 78 -11.90 -22.86 8.72
CA MET A 78 -12.14 -23.78 9.84
C MET A 78 -11.32 -23.42 11.08
N GLN A 79 -10.08 -22.95 10.92
CA GLN A 79 -9.28 -22.49 12.05
C GLN A 79 -9.99 -21.36 12.80
N LEU A 80 -10.59 -20.40 12.08
CA LEU A 80 -11.35 -19.31 12.68
C LEU A 80 -12.62 -19.79 13.38
N ARG A 81 -13.36 -20.72 12.75
CA ARG A 81 -14.54 -21.36 13.38
C ARG A 81 -14.18 -22.09 14.66
N ASN A 82 -13.13 -22.91 14.62
CA ASN A 82 -12.64 -23.66 15.78
C ASN A 82 -12.09 -22.75 16.89
N ALA A 83 -11.65 -21.54 16.54
CA ALA A 83 -11.21 -20.52 17.50
C ALA A 83 -12.38 -19.73 18.14
N GLY A 84 -13.63 -20.09 17.86
CA GLY A 84 -14.82 -19.51 18.48
C GLY A 84 -15.44 -18.34 17.72
N ILE A 85 -14.99 -18.04 16.50
CA ILE A 85 -15.63 -17.03 15.64
C ILE A 85 -16.85 -17.68 14.98
N VAL A 86 -17.96 -17.76 15.72
CA VAL A 86 -19.18 -18.49 15.29
C VAL A 86 -20.20 -17.61 14.57
N ASP A 87 -20.29 -16.32 14.94
CA ASP A 87 -21.35 -15.43 14.45
C ASP A 87 -20.98 -14.70 13.15
N ALA A 88 -19.69 -14.48 12.88
CA ALA A 88 -19.25 -13.73 11.71
C ALA A 88 -19.35 -14.58 10.42
N PRO A 89 -19.84 -14.02 9.29
CA PRO A 89 -19.74 -14.69 8.00
C PRO A 89 -18.26 -14.84 7.58
N ILE A 90 -17.88 -16.06 7.17
CA ILE A 90 -16.54 -16.38 6.68
C ILE A 90 -16.65 -16.97 5.28
N LEU A 91 -16.04 -16.30 4.30
CA LEU A 91 -15.94 -16.77 2.92
C LEU A 91 -14.56 -17.39 2.66
N PHE A 92 -14.51 -18.57 2.06
CA PHE A 92 -13.28 -19.09 1.43
C PHE A 92 -13.49 -19.34 -0.07
N TRP A 93 -12.42 -19.21 -0.87
CA TRP A 93 -12.53 -19.18 -2.34
C TRP A 93 -11.55 -20.06 -3.11
N LEU A 94 -10.64 -20.75 -2.43
CA LEU A 94 -9.65 -21.64 -3.02
C LEU A 94 -9.78 -23.03 -2.41
N TRP A 95 -10.38 -23.95 -3.16
CA TRP A 95 -10.65 -25.31 -2.71
C TRP A 95 -10.68 -26.30 -3.88
N GLY A 96 -10.41 -27.57 -3.58
CA GLY A 96 -10.26 -28.65 -4.56
C GLY A 96 -11.20 -29.82 -4.28
N GLN A 97 -11.10 -30.88 -5.09
CA GLN A 97 -12.00 -32.05 -4.99
C GLN A 97 -11.92 -32.78 -3.64
N ALA A 98 -10.80 -32.66 -2.92
CA ALA A 98 -10.61 -33.27 -1.60
C ALA A 98 -11.17 -32.44 -0.44
N THR A 99 -11.61 -31.20 -0.68
CA THR A 99 -12.13 -30.34 0.38
C THR A 99 -13.47 -30.88 0.91
N PRO A 100 -13.62 -31.05 2.24
CA PRO A 100 -14.83 -31.65 2.83
C PRO A 100 -15.97 -30.63 2.90
N ILE A 101 -16.65 -30.39 1.77
CA ILE A 101 -17.71 -29.37 1.66
C ILE A 101 -18.87 -29.60 2.65
N ALA A 102 -19.23 -30.85 2.93
CA ALA A 102 -20.24 -31.16 3.94
C ALA A 102 -19.85 -30.64 5.34
N GLU A 103 -18.56 -30.64 5.68
CA GLU A 103 -18.06 -30.06 6.92
C GLU A 103 -18.11 -28.53 6.90
N ALA A 104 -17.77 -27.91 5.75
CA ALA A 104 -17.92 -26.47 5.57
C ALA A 104 -19.35 -25.99 5.79
N LEU A 105 -20.35 -26.73 5.28
CA LEU A 105 -21.77 -26.43 5.52
C LEU A 105 -22.15 -26.56 7.01
N ARG A 106 -21.73 -27.65 7.67
CA ARG A 106 -21.97 -27.86 9.11
C ARG A 106 -21.32 -26.77 9.97
N ALA A 107 -20.19 -26.23 9.53
CA ALA A 107 -19.47 -25.14 10.18
C ALA A 107 -19.99 -23.73 9.77
N ASN A 108 -21.10 -23.65 9.02
CA ASN A 108 -21.67 -22.39 8.54
C ASN A 108 -20.64 -21.51 7.81
N LEU A 109 -19.84 -22.11 6.92
CA LEU A 109 -18.90 -21.41 6.07
C LEU A 109 -19.54 -21.06 4.72
N MET A 110 -19.26 -19.86 4.21
CA MET A 110 -19.63 -19.46 2.86
C MET A 110 -18.56 -19.90 1.86
N ILE A 111 -19.01 -20.28 0.66
CA ILE A 111 -18.16 -20.95 -0.33
C ILE A 111 -18.18 -20.16 -1.62
N ALA A 112 -17.01 -19.76 -2.12
CA ALA A 112 -16.94 -19.21 -3.47
C ALA A 112 -16.90 -20.33 -4.52
N ILE A 113 -17.73 -20.22 -5.56
CA ILE A 113 -17.80 -21.16 -6.67
C ILE A 113 -17.23 -20.49 -7.92
N ALA A 114 -16.24 -21.11 -8.55
CA ALA A 114 -15.52 -20.61 -9.71
C ALA A 114 -15.61 -21.56 -10.93
N THR A 115 -16.16 -22.77 -10.77
CA THR A 115 -16.30 -23.77 -11.82
C THR A 115 -17.61 -24.55 -11.70
N GLU A 116 -18.01 -25.24 -12.78
CA GLU A 116 -19.22 -26.05 -12.80
C GLU A 116 -19.17 -27.22 -11.79
N TRP A 117 -18.04 -27.95 -11.75
CA TRP A 117 -17.89 -29.08 -10.82
C TRP A 117 -17.98 -28.65 -9.35
N GLN A 118 -17.59 -27.42 -9.04
CA GLN A 118 -17.70 -26.87 -7.69
C GLN A 118 -19.16 -26.66 -7.29
N LEU A 119 -20.01 -26.21 -8.22
CA LEU A 119 -21.46 -26.16 -7.98
C LEU A 119 -21.99 -27.58 -7.71
N ASP A 120 -21.63 -28.57 -8.52
CA ASP A 120 -22.06 -29.96 -8.32
C ASP A 120 -21.64 -30.51 -6.96
N ALA A 121 -20.40 -30.25 -6.54
CA ALA A 121 -19.90 -30.67 -5.22
C ALA A 121 -20.68 -30.02 -4.07
N VAL A 122 -21.00 -28.73 -4.17
CA VAL A 122 -21.84 -28.03 -3.18
C VAL A 122 -23.25 -28.62 -3.15
N LEU A 123 -23.90 -28.82 -4.31
CA LEU A 123 -25.24 -29.40 -4.37
C LEU A 123 -25.29 -30.81 -3.80
N ASN A 124 -24.25 -31.62 -4.01
CA ASN A 124 -24.14 -32.95 -3.41
C ASN A 124 -23.99 -32.88 -1.88
N ALA A 125 -23.16 -31.96 -1.38
CA ALA A 125 -23.03 -31.74 0.06
C ALA A 125 -24.33 -31.23 0.71
N VAL A 126 -25.09 -30.39 0.02
CA VAL A 126 -26.43 -29.96 0.46
C VAL A 126 -27.37 -31.15 0.54
N LYS A 127 -27.37 -32.05 -0.45
CA LYS A 127 -28.18 -33.29 -0.43
C LYS A 127 -27.77 -34.24 0.70
N GLU A 128 -26.48 -34.35 0.99
CA GLU A 128 -25.95 -35.19 2.08
C GLU A 128 -26.34 -34.64 3.45
N THR A 129 -26.20 -33.33 3.66
CA THR A 129 -26.32 -32.69 4.97
C THR A 129 -27.72 -32.18 5.28
N GLY A 130 -28.53 -31.90 4.25
CA GLY A 130 -29.79 -31.18 4.36
C GLY A 130 -29.63 -29.68 4.68
N ILE A 131 -28.41 -29.15 4.65
CA ILE A 131 -28.10 -27.75 4.96
C ILE A 131 -27.95 -26.98 3.65
N SER A 132 -28.76 -25.93 3.45
CA SER A 132 -28.61 -25.03 2.29
C SER A 132 -27.28 -24.29 2.33
N ALA A 133 -26.62 -24.16 1.19
CA ALA A 133 -25.32 -23.50 1.10
C ALA A 133 -25.43 -22.00 0.78
N CYS A 134 -24.73 -21.15 1.51
CA CYS A 134 -24.54 -19.76 1.12
C CYS A 134 -23.31 -19.64 0.22
N VAL A 135 -23.51 -19.21 -1.03
CA VAL A 135 -22.46 -19.23 -2.06
C VAL A 135 -22.24 -17.86 -2.68
N THR A 136 -20.99 -17.58 -3.04
CA THR A 136 -20.60 -16.42 -3.85
C THR A 136 -20.04 -16.92 -5.17
N VAL A 137 -20.52 -16.42 -6.31
CA VAL A 137 -19.99 -16.87 -7.61
C VAL A 137 -18.80 -16.00 -8.00
N LYS A 138 -17.65 -16.62 -8.26
CA LYS A 138 -16.44 -15.93 -8.69
C LYS A 138 -16.38 -15.85 -10.21
N LEU A 139 -16.23 -14.64 -10.73
CA LEU A 139 -16.05 -14.36 -12.15
C LEU A 139 -14.61 -13.97 -12.47
N ASP A 140 -14.20 -14.28 -13.68
CA ASP A 140 -13.00 -13.71 -14.29
C ASP A 140 -13.41 -12.54 -15.20
N THR A 141 -13.22 -11.32 -14.70
CA THR A 141 -13.53 -10.08 -15.41
C THR A 141 -12.36 -9.54 -16.22
N GLY A 142 -11.20 -10.21 -16.18
CA GLY A 142 -9.97 -9.80 -16.88
C GLY A 142 -8.67 -10.10 -16.13
N MET A 143 -8.71 -10.80 -14.98
CA MET A 143 -7.49 -11.15 -14.25
C MET A 143 -6.80 -12.39 -14.82
N GLY A 144 -7.54 -13.29 -15.48
CA GLY A 144 -6.97 -14.49 -16.08
C GLY A 144 -6.54 -15.56 -15.08
N ARG A 145 -7.09 -15.55 -13.84
CA ARG A 145 -6.64 -16.43 -12.75
C ARG A 145 -7.65 -17.50 -12.37
N SER A 146 -8.82 -17.11 -11.87
CA SER A 146 -9.90 -18.04 -11.50
C SER A 146 -11.25 -17.37 -11.59
N GLY A 147 -12.30 -18.16 -11.72
CA GLY A 147 -13.67 -17.69 -11.90
C GLY A 147 -14.21 -18.03 -13.28
N PHE A 148 -15.52 -17.97 -13.42
CA PHE A 148 -16.18 -18.16 -14.71
C PHE A 148 -15.88 -16.99 -15.64
N THR A 149 -15.53 -17.28 -16.89
CA THR A 149 -15.55 -16.25 -17.94
C THR A 149 -16.98 -15.77 -18.17
N SER A 150 -17.16 -14.63 -18.85
CA SER A 150 -18.48 -14.12 -19.21
C SER A 150 -19.32 -15.14 -19.99
N GLN A 151 -18.70 -15.89 -20.90
CA GLN A 151 -19.36 -16.96 -21.65
C GLN A 151 -19.80 -18.08 -20.71
N GLN A 152 -18.92 -18.55 -19.81
CA GLN A 152 -19.28 -19.61 -18.87
C GLN A 152 -20.37 -19.17 -17.90
N TRP A 153 -20.31 -17.93 -17.40
CA TRP A 153 -21.35 -17.35 -16.56
C TRP A 153 -22.72 -17.40 -17.25
N HIS A 154 -22.78 -16.99 -18.51
CA HIS A 154 -24.02 -17.05 -19.29
C HIS A 154 -24.60 -18.48 -19.38
N HIS A 155 -23.75 -19.49 -19.55
CA HIS A 155 -24.18 -20.89 -19.61
C HIS A 155 -24.55 -21.46 -18.24
N MET A 156 -23.89 -21.01 -17.18
CA MET A 156 -24.09 -21.52 -15.82
C MET A 156 -25.25 -20.85 -15.08
N LEU A 157 -25.63 -19.64 -15.48
CA LEU A 157 -26.66 -18.86 -14.81
C LEU A 157 -27.98 -19.63 -14.59
N PRO A 158 -28.56 -20.35 -15.59
CA PRO A 158 -29.77 -21.15 -15.35
C PRO A 158 -29.62 -22.18 -14.24
N ARG A 159 -28.44 -22.80 -14.10
CA ARG A 159 -28.15 -23.80 -13.05
C ARG A 159 -28.12 -23.16 -11.67
N PHE A 160 -27.56 -21.96 -11.55
CA PHE A 160 -27.58 -21.19 -10.30
C PHE A 160 -29.01 -20.77 -9.93
N CYS A 161 -29.80 -20.30 -10.89
CA CYS A 161 -31.21 -19.95 -10.66
C CYS A 161 -32.03 -21.16 -10.20
N GLU A 162 -31.85 -22.33 -10.82
CA GLU A 162 -32.53 -23.57 -10.42
C GLU A 162 -32.13 -24.01 -9.00
N ALA A 163 -30.83 -23.94 -8.68
CA ALA A 163 -30.33 -24.26 -7.35
C ALA A 163 -30.86 -23.31 -6.27
N GLU A 164 -30.98 -22.01 -6.57
CA GLU A 164 -31.56 -21.03 -5.63
C GLU A 164 -33.07 -21.19 -5.48
N ALA A 165 -33.80 -21.37 -6.59
CA ALA A 165 -35.25 -21.57 -6.57
C ALA A 165 -35.68 -22.86 -5.83
N SER A 166 -34.83 -23.89 -5.84
CA SER A 166 -35.04 -25.13 -5.08
C SER A 166 -34.63 -25.02 -3.60
N GLY A 167 -34.09 -23.87 -3.17
CA GLY A 167 -33.62 -23.63 -1.81
C GLY A 167 -32.33 -24.38 -1.46
N MET A 168 -31.66 -25.01 -2.43
CA MET A 168 -30.41 -25.73 -2.19
C MET A 168 -29.25 -24.79 -1.89
N VAL A 169 -29.22 -23.64 -2.57
CA VAL A 169 -28.21 -22.61 -2.35
C VAL A 169 -28.88 -21.25 -2.19
N HIS A 170 -28.21 -20.34 -1.50
CA HIS A 170 -28.46 -18.90 -1.60
C HIS A 170 -27.28 -18.27 -2.34
N VAL A 171 -27.54 -17.71 -3.52
CA VAL A 171 -26.49 -17.05 -4.32
C VAL A 171 -26.39 -15.61 -3.84
N ARG A 172 -25.58 -15.42 -2.80
CA ARG A 172 -25.50 -14.17 -2.05
C ARG A 172 -24.89 -13.03 -2.86
N GLY A 173 -23.99 -13.31 -3.80
CA GLY A 173 -23.34 -12.28 -4.59
C GLY A 173 -22.39 -12.80 -5.65
N LEU A 174 -21.93 -11.88 -6.51
CA LEU A 174 -20.85 -12.12 -7.46
C LEU A 174 -19.57 -11.44 -6.97
N MET A 175 -18.44 -12.11 -7.18
CA MET A 175 -17.12 -11.59 -6.86
C MET A 175 -16.17 -11.63 -8.03
N ALA A 176 -15.28 -10.65 -8.12
CA ALA A 176 -14.13 -10.65 -9.02
C ALA A 176 -12.90 -10.06 -8.33
N HIS A 177 -11.76 -10.01 -9.03
CA HIS A 177 -10.53 -9.44 -8.50
C HIS A 177 -9.79 -8.65 -9.57
N PHE A 178 -9.32 -7.45 -9.21
CA PHE A 178 -8.65 -6.56 -10.15
C PHE A 178 -7.24 -7.06 -10.45
N SER A 179 -6.75 -6.79 -11.66
CA SER A 179 -5.38 -7.10 -12.07
C SER A 179 -4.40 -5.97 -11.77
N SER A 180 -4.85 -4.72 -11.93
CA SER A 180 -3.99 -3.52 -11.98
C SER A 180 -4.64 -2.34 -11.24
N ALA A 181 -5.38 -2.62 -10.16
CA ALA A 181 -5.94 -1.57 -9.32
C ALA A 181 -4.86 -0.83 -8.52
N ASP A 182 -3.66 -1.39 -8.48
CA ASP A 182 -2.44 -0.82 -7.96
C ASP A 182 -1.62 -0.01 -9.00
N GLU A 183 -2.21 0.25 -10.17
CA GLU A 183 -1.66 1.16 -11.18
C GLU A 183 -2.63 2.32 -11.38
N LEU A 184 -2.27 3.53 -10.89
CA LEU A 184 -3.14 4.70 -10.97
C LEU A 184 -3.60 4.99 -12.41
N GLY A 185 -4.93 5.10 -12.58
CA GLY A 185 -5.54 5.44 -13.87
C GLY A 185 -5.53 4.33 -14.91
N ASN A 186 -5.15 3.09 -14.55
CA ASN A 186 -5.18 1.98 -15.50
C ASN A 186 -6.63 1.65 -15.93
N PRO A 187 -6.97 1.77 -17.23
CA PRO A 187 -8.36 1.61 -17.72
C PRO A 187 -8.89 0.17 -17.61
N ILE A 188 -8.02 -0.82 -17.31
CA ILE A 188 -8.44 -2.20 -17.07
C ILE A 188 -9.30 -2.27 -15.79
N THR A 189 -8.99 -1.47 -14.76
CA THR A 189 -9.75 -1.47 -13.50
C THR A 189 -11.22 -1.12 -13.74
N ASP A 190 -11.50 -0.02 -14.45
CA ASP A 190 -12.87 0.36 -14.80
C ASP A 190 -13.57 -0.71 -15.65
N ARG A 191 -12.86 -1.26 -16.64
CA ARG A 191 -13.40 -2.32 -17.51
C ARG A 191 -13.77 -3.58 -16.74
N GLN A 192 -12.94 -4.00 -15.78
CA GLN A 192 -13.21 -5.15 -14.92
C GLN A 192 -14.43 -4.89 -14.02
N ALA A 193 -14.58 -3.66 -13.51
CA ALA A 193 -15.75 -3.27 -12.72
C ALA A 193 -17.03 -3.31 -13.57
N ASP A 194 -17.00 -2.77 -14.78
CA ASP A 194 -18.14 -2.79 -15.71
C ASP A 194 -18.54 -4.21 -16.12
N ASN A 195 -17.55 -5.09 -16.35
CA ASN A 195 -17.80 -6.50 -16.62
C ASN A 195 -18.52 -7.19 -15.45
N LEU A 196 -18.15 -6.87 -14.20
CA LEU A 196 -18.84 -7.40 -13.03
C LEU A 196 -20.27 -6.86 -12.92
N ARG A 197 -20.47 -5.54 -13.10
CA ARG A 197 -21.82 -4.93 -13.09
C ARG A 197 -22.74 -5.55 -14.13
N ALA A 198 -22.25 -5.77 -15.35
CA ALA A 198 -23.02 -6.42 -16.41
C ALA A 198 -23.45 -7.85 -16.03
N ALA A 199 -22.56 -8.60 -15.37
CA ALA A 199 -22.87 -9.95 -14.90
C ALA A 199 -23.87 -9.96 -13.73
N ILE A 200 -23.78 -8.99 -12.82
CA ILE A 200 -24.74 -8.78 -11.73
C ILE A 200 -26.13 -8.48 -12.31
N ASP A 201 -26.21 -7.54 -13.25
CA ASP A 201 -27.46 -7.19 -13.94
C ASP A 201 -28.07 -8.41 -14.64
N GLN A 202 -27.25 -9.22 -15.29
CA GLN A 202 -27.69 -10.47 -15.91
C GLN A 202 -28.28 -11.44 -14.88
N GLY A 203 -27.60 -11.62 -13.74
CA GLY A 203 -28.05 -12.49 -12.65
C GLY A 203 -29.35 -12.03 -12.01
N ARG A 204 -29.44 -10.73 -11.67
CA ARG A 204 -30.65 -10.11 -11.09
C ARG A 204 -31.85 -10.22 -12.03
N ARG A 205 -31.67 -9.98 -13.34
CA ARG A 205 -32.74 -10.16 -14.35
C ARG A 205 -33.21 -11.60 -14.47
N ALA A 206 -32.35 -12.57 -14.20
CA ALA A 206 -32.68 -13.99 -14.18
C ALA A 206 -33.27 -14.45 -12.84
N GLY A 207 -33.44 -13.55 -11.87
CA GLY A 207 -34.10 -13.81 -10.59
C GLY A 207 -33.18 -14.15 -9.42
N LEU A 208 -31.85 -14.02 -9.57
CA LEU A 208 -30.93 -14.18 -8.43
C LEU A 208 -30.98 -12.96 -7.50
N HIS A 209 -30.80 -13.17 -6.19
CA HIS A 209 -30.81 -12.09 -5.19
C HIS A 209 -29.60 -11.15 -5.33
N LEU A 210 -28.38 -11.69 -5.25
CA LEU A 210 -27.11 -10.96 -5.42
C LEU A 210 -27.01 -9.70 -4.55
N ASP A 211 -27.15 -9.86 -3.23
CA ASP A 211 -27.17 -8.77 -2.23
C ASP A 211 -25.76 -8.32 -1.80
N HIS A 212 -24.71 -9.12 -2.00
CA HIS A 212 -23.35 -8.83 -1.51
C HIS A 212 -22.31 -9.01 -2.62
N ASN A 213 -22.33 -8.13 -3.62
CA ASN A 213 -21.34 -8.18 -4.70
C ASN A 213 -20.07 -7.46 -4.28
N HIS A 214 -18.91 -7.95 -4.73
CA HIS A 214 -17.63 -7.38 -4.29
C HIS A 214 -16.47 -7.56 -5.25
N HIS A 215 -15.73 -6.47 -5.46
CA HIS A 215 -14.57 -6.44 -6.35
C HIS A 215 -13.34 -5.75 -5.76
N ALA A 216 -13.53 -4.65 -5.03
CA ALA A 216 -12.45 -3.80 -4.54
C ALA A 216 -11.53 -4.54 -3.57
N ASN A 217 -10.24 -4.63 -3.91
CA ASN A 217 -9.16 -4.93 -2.97
C ASN A 217 -8.68 -3.62 -2.32
N THR A 218 -7.63 -3.67 -1.49
CA THR A 218 -7.08 -2.46 -0.86
C THR A 218 -6.76 -1.35 -1.87
N ALA A 219 -6.05 -1.66 -2.96
CA ALA A 219 -5.63 -0.64 -3.92
C ALA A 219 -6.82 0.05 -4.61
N ALA A 220 -7.81 -0.75 -5.04
CA ALA A 220 -9.05 -0.25 -5.60
C ALA A 220 -9.85 0.59 -4.59
N LEU A 221 -9.89 0.19 -3.32
CA LEU A 221 -10.61 0.91 -2.27
C LEU A 221 -10.00 2.29 -2.04
N LEU A 222 -8.67 2.38 -1.99
CA LEU A 222 -7.95 3.64 -1.79
C LEU A 222 -8.09 4.62 -2.96
N THR A 223 -8.27 4.10 -4.18
CA THR A 223 -8.26 4.91 -5.41
C THR A 223 -9.65 5.18 -6.00
N HIS A 224 -10.62 4.28 -5.77
CA HIS A 224 -11.96 4.30 -6.37
C HIS A 224 -13.08 4.10 -5.34
N GLY A 225 -12.76 3.96 -4.05
CA GLY A 225 -13.73 3.61 -3.01
C GLY A 225 -14.38 2.25 -3.25
N GLY A 226 -15.63 2.10 -2.81
CA GLY A 226 -16.41 0.86 -2.98
C GLY A 226 -16.90 0.58 -4.41
N MET A 227 -16.74 1.52 -5.34
CA MET A 227 -17.17 1.40 -6.75
C MET A 227 -18.64 1.03 -6.99
N GLY A 228 -19.51 1.31 -6.01
CA GLY A 228 -20.94 1.01 -6.06
C GLY A 228 -21.27 -0.47 -5.84
N PHE A 229 -20.34 -1.25 -5.33
CA PHE A 229 -20.59 -2.62 -4.85
C PHE A 229 -20.89 -2.62 -3.35
N GLU A 230 -21.58 -3.66 -2.89
CA GLU A 230 -22.04 -3.73 -1.50
C GLU A 230 -20.92 -4.04 -0.50
N LEU A 231 -19.85 -4.73 -0.94
CA LEU A 231 -18.75 -5.15 -0.07
C LEU A 231 -17.36 -4.91 -0.73
N ALA A 232 -16.38 -4.47 0.06
CA ALA A 232 -14.98 -4.35 -0.30
C ALA A 232 -14.13 -5.35 0.50
N ARG A 233 -12.97 -5.74 -0.04
CA ARG A 233 -12.11 -6.80 0.53
C ARG A 233 -10.68 -6.28 0.80
N PRO A 234 -10.50 -5.33 1.73
CA PRO A 234 -9.16 -4.87 2.08
C PRO A 234 -8.35 -6.02 2.70
N GLY A 235 -7.13 -6.18 2.21
CA GLY A 235 -6.10 -7.05 2.75
C GLY A 235 -4.98 -6.20 3.32
N LEU A 236 -3.95 -5.90 2.54
CA LEU A 236 -2.76 -5.19 3.02
C LEU A 236 -3.04 -3.89 3.82
N GLY A 237 -4.11 -3.17 3.47
CA GLY A 237 -4.48 -1.92 4.13
C GLY A 237 -4.87 -2.11 5.60
N ILE A 238 -5.55 -3.21 5.98
CA ILE A 238 -5.89 -3.44 7.39
C ILE A 238 -4.64 -3.74 8.25
N TYR A 239 -3.53 -4.10 7.61
CA TYR A 239 -2.23 -4.33 8.24
C TYR A 239 -1.34 -3.07 8.26
N GLY A 240 -1.85 -1.95 7.74
CA GLY A 240 -1.20 -0.65 7.83
C GLY A 240 -0.18 -0.38 6.73
N ILE A 241 -0.26 -1.11 5.61
CA ILE A 241 0.65 -0.89 4.49
C ILE A 241 -0.16 -0.55 3.24
N SER A 242 0.17 0.57 2.60
CA SER A 242 -0.40 0.95 1.32
C SER A 242 0.19 0.09 0.21
N PRO A 243 -0.63 -0.54 -0.66
CA PRO A 243 -0.15 -1.08 -1.93
C PRO A 243 0.16 0.03 -2.96
N MET A 244 -0.14 1.29 -2.62
CA MET A 244 0.01 2.49 -3.45
C MET A 244 0.87 3.51 -2.72
N PRO A 245 2.20 3.31 -2.64
CA PRO A 245 3.09 4.26 -1.97
C PRO A 245 3.01 5.68 -2.56
N GLU A 246 2.65 5.81 -3.84
CA GLU A 246 2.48 7.09 -4.53
C GLU A 246 1.29 7.94 -4.03
N LEU A 247 0.39 7.36 -3.22
CA LEU A 247 -0.69 8.13 -2.57
C LEU A 247 -0.19 8.96 -1.38
N GLY A 248 1.06 8.76 -0.94
CA GLY A 248 1.63 9.44 0.22
C GLY A 248 1.04 8.94 1.54
N ASP A 249 1.02 9.82 2.55
CA ASP A 249 0.46 9.49 3.86
C ASP A 249 -1.08 9.42 3.81
N ILE A 250 -1.58 8.21 4.01
CA ILE A 250 -3.01 7.89 4.05
C ILE A 250 -3.45 7.42 5.44
N ASP A 251 -2.72 7.82 6.49
CA ASP A 251 -3.02 7.51 7.89
C ASP A 251 -3.09 6.00 8.17
N LEU A 252 -2.30 5.22 7.42
CA LEU A 252 -2.12 3.79 7.69
C LEU A 252 -0.92 3.59 8.62
N VAL A 253 -1.09 2.73 9.62
CA VAL A 253 -0.08 2.49 10.64
C VAL A 253 0.31 1.01 10.62
N PRO A 254 1.55 0.67 10.22
CA PRO A 254 1.99 -0.73 10.16
C PRO A 254 1.81 -1.42 11.52
N ALA A 255 1.15 -2.57 11.51
CA ALA A 255 0.82 -3.29 12.75
C ALA A 255 1.90 -4.30 13.18
N PHE A 256 2.93 -4.53 12.36
CA PHE A 256 3.92 -5.61 12.55
C PHE A 256 5.27 -5.06 12.98
N THR A 257 5.84 -5.62 14.05
CA THR A 257 7.26 -5.44 14.41
C THR A 257 7.94 -6.80 14.56
N TRP A 258 9.04 -7.01 13.84
CA TRP A 258 9.89 -8.20 13.98
C TRP A 258 11.17 -7.85 14.74
N SER A 259 11.34 -8.44 15.92
CA SER A 259 12.50 -8.18 16.77
C SER A 259 13.12 -9.46 17.33
N ALA A 260 14.39 -9.40 17.70
CA ALA A 260 15.10 -10.48 18.35
C ALA A 260 15.94 -9.97 19.52
N SER A 261 16.30 -10.84 20.46
CA SER A 261 17.27 -10.53 21.50
C SER A 261 18.68 -10.75 20.97
N VAL A 262 19.56 -9.76 21.08
CA VAL A 262 20.99 -9.93 20.74
C VAL A 262 21.57 -11.09 21.56
N ALA A 263 22.13 -12.09 20.89
CA ALA A 263 22.58 -13.32 21.54
C ALA A 263 24.02 -13.22 22.07
N LEU A 264 24.87 -12.48 21.35
CA LEU A 264 26.30 -12.38 21.62
C LEU A 264 26.82 -11.08 21.02
N THR A 265 27.79 -10.44 21.70
CA THR A 265 28.68 -9.45 21.10
C THR A 265 30.13 -9.92 21.23
N LYS A 266 30.98 -9.63 20.24
CA LYS A 266 32.41 -9.98 20.28
C LYS A 266 33.28 -9.02 19.48
N PRO A 267 34.53 -8.75 19.92
CA PRO A 267 35.51 -8.03 19.13
C PRO A 267 35.92 -8.83 17.89
N PHE A 268 36.26 -8.12 16.82
CA PHE A 268 36.66 -8.66 15.53
C PHE A 268 37.81 -7.82 14.96
N SER A 269 38.96 -8.44 14.71
CA SER A 269 40.14 -7.73 14.21
C SER A 269 40.01 -7.36 12.73
N ALA A 270 40.67 -6.28 12.33
CA ALA A 270 40.81 -5.88 10.93
C ALA A 270 41.33 -7.06 10.08
N GLY A 271 40.72 -7.25 8.91
CA GLY A 271 41.02 -8.34 7.98
C GLY A 271 40.37 -9.69 8.32
N ALA A 272 39.73 -9.85 9.48
CA ALA A 272 39.02 -11.09 9.80
C ALA A 272 37.75 -11.25 8.94
N GLY A 273 37.52 -12.45 8.42
CA GLY A 273 36.37 -12.78 7.58
C GLY A 273 35.12 -13.15 8.40
N VAL A 274 33.93 -12.76 7.92
CA VAL A 274 32.65 -12.99 8.59
C VAL A 274 31.74 -13.93 7.79
N SER A 275 31.10 -14.86 8.51
CA SER A 275 30.10 -15.82 7.98
C SER A 275 30.64 -16.71 6.85
N TYR A 276 29.76 -17.44 6.17
CA TYR A 276 30.11 -18.41 5.13
C TYR A 276 30.93 -17.79 4.00
N ASN A 277 32.02 -18.47 3.64
CA ASN A 277 32.99 -18.06 2.61
C ASN A 277 33.65 -16.70 2.86
N HIS A 278 33.52 -16.13 4.07
CA HIS A 278 34.09 -14.82 4.41
C HIS A 278 33.75 -13.76 3.36
N SER A 279 32.48 -13.68 2.94
CA SER A 279 32.07 -12.74 1.89
C SER A 279 32.23 -11.27 2.30
N TRP A 280 32.44 -11.02 3.59
CA TRP A 280 32.78 -9.73 4.15
C TRP A 280 34.01 -9.88 5.06
N HIS A 281 34.90 -8.90 5.04
CA HIS A 281 36.09 -8.82 5.91
C HIS A 281 36.08 -7.49 6.64
N ALA A 282 36.46 -7.50 7.92
CA ALA A 282 36.46 -6.29 8.72
C ALA A 282 37.47 -5.27 8.19
N PRO A 283 37.05 -4.05 7.80
CA PRO A 283 37.98 -3.04 7.28
C PRO A 283 38.87 -2.45 8.38
N VAL A 284 38.40 -2.48 9.62
CA VAL A 284 39.07 -2.01 10.84
C VAL A 284 38.72 -2.95 11.99
N ASP A 285 39.44 -2.83 13.11
CA ASP A 285 39.02 -3.47 14.36
C ASP A 285 37.60 -2.98 14.72
N THR A 286 36.69 -3.92 14.95
CA THR A 286 35.27 -3.63 15.16
C THR A 286 34.68 -4.57 16.22
N VAL A 287 33.44 -4.31 16.61
CA VAL A 287 32.62 -5.25 17.40
C VAL A 287 31.49 -5.76 16.51
N THR A 288 31.17 -7.04 16.64
CA THR A 288 30.03 -7.65 15.95
C THR A 288 29.01 -8.20 16.94
N ALA A 289 27.74 -8.21 16.55
CA ALA A 289 26.65 -8.85 17.26
C ALA A 289 26.09 -10.04 16.48
N ILE A 290 25.57 -11.03 17.21
CA ILE A 290 24.76 -12.11 16.65
C ILE A 290 23.29 -11.83 16.95
N VAL A 291 22.48 -11.76 15.90
CA VAL A 291 21.03 -11.70 15.99
C VAL A 291 20.48 -13.08 15.60
N PRO A 292 19.75 -13.79 16.48
CA PRO A 292 19.34 -15.19 16.29
C PRO A 292 18.12 -15.31 15.36
N CYS A 293 18.25 -14.77 14.15
CA CYS A 293 17.25 -14.80 13.10
C CYS A 293 17.93 -15.10 11.76
N GLY A 294 17.45 -16.09 11.03
CA GLY A 294 18.03 -16.48 9.73
C GLY A 294 16.98 -16.79 8.68
N TYR A 295 17.41 -17.42 7.59
CA TYR A 295 16.51 -17.72 6.47
C TYR A 295 15.48 -18.81 6.77
N ALA A 296 15.67 -19.65 7.79
CA ALA A 296 14.65 -20.59 8.24
C ALA A 296 13.51 -19.91 9.04
N ASP A 297 13.74 -18.69 9.53
CA ASP A 297 12.74 -17.90 10.25
C ASP A 297 12.04 -16.87 9.35
N GLY A 298 12.56 -16.63 8.15
CA GLY A 298 11.94 -15.75 7.16
C GLY A 298 12.86 -14.73 6.49
N ILE A 299 14.14 -14.62 6.88
CA ILE A 299 15.04 -13.69 6.19
C ILE A 299 15.37 -14.23 4.80
N ASN A 300 14.86 -13.59 3.75
CA ASN A 300 15.22 -13.98 2.39
C ASN A 300 16.73 -13.81 2.18
N ARG A 301 17.42 -14.90 1.83
CA ARG A 301 18.88 -14.91 1.73
C ARG A 301 19.43 -13.92 0.69
N ARG A 302 18.62 -13.44 -0.26
CA ARG A 302 18.98 -12.35 -1.19
C ARG A 302 19.22 -11.00 -0.51
N LEU A 303 18.83 -10.85 0.75
CA LEU A 303 19.07 -9.66 1.59
C LEU A 303 20.47 -9.63 2.22
N THR A 304 21.30 -10.65 1.96
CA THR A 304 22.71 -10.70 2.38
C THR A 304 23.46 -9.39 2.02
N ASN A 305 24.06 -8.76 3.03
CA ASN A 305 24.75 -7.46 3.03
C ASN A 305 23.88 -6.26 2.57
N LYS A 306 22.56 -6.34 2.70
CA LYS A 306 21.62 -5.26 2.34
C LYS A 306 20.77 -4.79 3.52
N LEU A 307 20.79 -5.52 4.64
CA LEU A 307 19.97 -5.23 5.80
C LEU A 307 20.67 -4.26 6.75
N GLU A 308 19.85 -3.51 7.46
CA GLU A 308 20.23 -2.80 8.67
C GLU A 308 19.33 -3.25 9.81
N VAL A 309 19.92 -3.49 10.98
CA VAL A 309 19.22 -3.87 12.20
C VAL A 309 19.28 -2.70 13.17
N THR A 310 18.14 -2.33 13.74
CA THR A 310 18.07 -1.22 14.70
C THR A 310 18.21 -1.73 16.11
N ILE A 311 19.21 -1.26 16.85
CA ILE A 311 19.50 -1.65 18.23
C ILE A 311 19.79 -0.38 19.02
N ASN A 312 19.15 -0.18 20.18
CA ASN A 312 19.32 1.00 21.03
C ASN A 312 19.18 2.35 20.26
N GLY A 313 18.25 2.42 19.31
CA GLY A 313 17.98 3.61 18.49
C GLY A 313 18.99 3.91 17.39
N LYS A 314 19.93 3.00 17.10
CA LYS A 314 20.92 3.13 16.02
C LYS A 314 20.79 1.98 15.02
N ARG A 315 21.03 2.29 13.74
CA ARG A 315 21.08 1.28 12.67
C ARG A 315 22.48 0.72 12.52
N PHE A 316 22.57 -0.60 12.40
CA PHE A 316 23.81 -1.32 12.20
C PHE A 316 23.68 -2.28 11.02
N PRO A 317 24.64 -2.31 10.08
CA PRO A 317 24.53 -3.14 8.89
C PRO A 317 24.74 -4.63 9.21
N GLU A 318 23.96 -5.49 8.55
CA GLU A 318 24.25 -6.91 8.46
C GLU A 318 25.48 -7.13 7.59
N VAL A 319 26.40 -8.00 8.05
CA VAL A 319 27.67 -8.27 7.39
C VAL A 319 27.94 -9.76 7.25
N GLY A 320 28.43 -10.16 6.08
CA GLY A 320 28.60 -11.57 5.74
C GLY A 320 27.31 -12.15 5.16
N ARG A 321 27.21 -13.47 5.07
CA ARG A 321 26.02 -14.13 4.53
C ARG A 321 24.99 -14.38 5.62
N VAL A 322 23.71 -14.17 5.29
CA VAL A 322 22.59 -14.66 6.08
C VAL A 322 22.67 -16.18 6.21
N SER A 323 22.67 -16.68 7.44
CA SER A 323 22.72 -18.11 7.78
C SER A 323 21.32 -18.66 8.05
N MET A 324 21.21 -19.97 8.31
CA MET A 324 19.92 -20.62 8.50
C MET A 324 19.17 -20.02 9.68
N ASP A 325 19.90 -19.70 10.74
CA ASP A 325 19.37 -19.45 12.07
C ASP A 325 19.85 -18.13 12.70
N GLN A 326 20.71 -17.38 12.02
CA GLN A 326 21.32 -16.16 12.54
C GLN A 326 21.91 -15.26 11.45
N ILE A 327 22.08 -13.99 11.79
CA ILE A 327 22.85 -12.99 11.04
C ILE A 327 23.93 -12.37 11.94
N VAL A 328 24.95 -11.80 11.30
CA VAL A 328 26.00 -11.04 11.99
C VAL A 328 25.81 -9.56 11.68
N VAL A 329 25.84 -8.73 12.71
CA VAL A 329 25.65 -7.27 12.60
C VAL A 329 26.95 -6.58 13.01
N ASN A 330 27.41 -5.61 12.22
CA ASN A 330 28.61 -4.84 12.53
C ASN A 330 28.26 -3.61 13.39
N LEU A 331 28.73 -3.60 14.63
CA LEU A 331 28.44 -2.56 15.62
C LEU A 331 29.41 -1.38 15.58
N GLY A 332 30.50 -1.49 14.81
CA GLY A 332 31.56 -0.50 14.76
C GLY A 332 32.61 -0.64 15.87
N PRO A 333 33.69 0.16 15.83
CA PRO A 333 34.83 0.06 16.76
C PRO A 333 34.48 0.30 18.23
N ASP A 334 33.50 1.15 18.51
CA ASP A 334 33.02 1.45 19.86
C ASP A 334 31.94 0.47 20.35
N GLY A 335 31.53 -0.47 19.50
CA GLY A 335 30.46 -1.44 19.75
C GLY A 335 29.06 -0.83 19.91
N GLY A 336 28.89 0.46 19.63
CA GLY A 336 27.59 1.13 19.62
C GLY A 336 26.85 1.19 20.96
N GLY A 337 27.44 0.70 22.06
CA GLY A 337 26.77 0.52 23.35
C GLY A 337 25.84 -0.70 23.40
N VAL A 338 25.99 -1.66 22.48
CA VAL A 338 25.12 -2.84 22.38
C VAL A 338 25.63 -3.99 23.27
N SER A 339 24.71 -4.60 24.02
CA SER A 339 24.96 -5.74 24.90
C SER A 339 24.09 -6.94 24.54
N PRO A 340 24.52 -8.18 24.86
CA PRO A 340 23.61 -9.34 24.80
C PRO A 340 22.36 -9.11 25.65
N GLY A 341 21.20 -9.45 25.10
CA GLY A 341 19.89 -9.16 25.71
C GLY A 341 19.20 -7.91 25.15
N ASP A 342 19.94 -7.00 24.52
CA ASP A 342 19.33 -5.82 23.89
C ASP A 342 18.39 -6.24 22.75
N GLU A 343 17.34 -5.46 22.54
CA GLU A 343 16.37 -5.72 21.48
C GLU A 343 16.88 -5.21 20.14
N ALA A 344 16.88 -6.11 19.15
CA ALA A 344 17.29 -5.89 17.78
C ALA A 344 16.07 -5.93 16.87
N PHE A 345 15.68 -4.80 16.30
CA PHE A 345 14.56 -4.68 15.36
C PHE A 345 15.04 -4.98 13.94
N LEU A 346 14.48 -6.03 13.33
CA LEU A 346 14.73 -6.41 11.95
C LEU A 346 13.92 -5.51 11.01
N PHE A 347 12.62 -5.36 11.28
CA PHE A 347 11.77 -4.35 10.71
C PHE A 347 10.57 -4.04 11.63
N GLY A 348 9.90 -2.92 11.41
CA GLY A 348 8.75 -2.50 12.20
C GLY A 348 7.89 -1.44 11.53
N ASP A 349 7.31 -0.56 12.34
CA ASP A 349 6.46 0.55 11.91
C ASP A 349 7.25 1.84 11.60
N GLY A 350 8.58 1.80 11.80
CA GLY A 350 9.48 2.91 11.54
C GLY A 350 9.55 3.94 12.67
N SER A 351 8.74 3.80 13.73
CA SER A 351 8.67 4.76 14.84
C SER A 351 9.98 4.87 15.65
N ARG A 352 10.84 3.84 15.60
CA ARG A 352 12.16 3.82 16.24
C ARG A 352 13.29 4.04 15.23
N GLY A 353 12.94 4.45 14.00
CA GLY A 353 13.87 4.57 12.90
C GLY A 353 14.30 3.21 12.33
N GLU A 354 13.61 2.11 12.65
CA GLU A 354 13.86 0.81 12.03
C GLU A 354 13.41 0.76 10.56
N LEU A 355 13.90 -0.23 9.80
CA LEU A 355 13.38 -0.49 8.47
C LEU A 355 11.94 -0.98 8.54
N THR A 356 11.17 -0.75 7.49
CA THR A 356 9.81 -1.26 7.34
C THR A 356 9.80 -2.52 6.45
N ALA A 357 8.67 -3.22 6.41
CA ALA A 357 8.48 -4.31 5.45
C ALA A 357 8.57 -3.83 3.99
N LEU A 358 8.21 -2.57 3.71
CA LEU A 358 8.36 -1.95 2.39
C LEU A 358 9.84 -1.71 2.04
N ASP A 359 10.64 -1.25 3.00
CA ASP A 359 12.09 -1.09 2.79
C ASP A 359 12.74 -2.43 2.44
N TRP A 360 12.39 -3.49 3.17
CA TRP A 360 12.86 -4.85 2.88
C TRP A 360 12.44 -5.33 1.49
N ALA A 361 11.21 -5.03 1.07
CA ALA A 361 10.72 -5.38 -0.25
C ALA A 361 11.53 -4.67 -1.35
N ASN A 362 11.81 -3.37 -1.17
CA ASN A 362 12.57 -2.54 -2.11
C ASN A 362 14.02 -3.04 -2.29
N LEU A 363 14.68 -3.50 -1.23
CA LEU A 363 16.08 -3.98 -1.27
C LEU A 363 16.31 -5.15 -2.24
N ILE A 364 15.26 -5.92 -2.56
CA ILE A 364 15.34 -7.12 -3.41
C ILE A 364 14.28 -7.16 -4.51
N GLY A 365 13.55 -6.06 -4.74
CA GLY A 365 12.57 -5.94 -5.82
C GLY A 365 11.39 -6.88 -5.67
N THR A 366 10.83 -6.98 -4.46
CA THR A 366 9.55 -7.68 -4.20
C THR A 366 8.52 -6.70 -3.64
N ILE A 367 7.44 -7.21 -3.02
CA ILE A 367 6.34 -6.46 -2.42
C ILE A 367 6.21 -6.76 -0.92
N PRO A 368 5.68 -5.82 -0.10
CA PRO A 368 5.51 -6.01 1.35
C PRO A 368 4.68 -7.25 1.73
N TYR A 369 3.73 -7.63 0.86
CA TYR A 369 2.93 -8.85 1.03
C TYR A 369 3.82 -10.08 1.23
N GLU A 370 4.90 -10.20 0.45
CA GLU A 370 5.79 -11.36 0.50
C GLU A 370 6.65 -11.33 1.77
N VAL A 371 7.19 -10.16 2.11
CA VAL A 371 8.04 -9.95 3.28
C VAL A 371 7.33 -10.36 4.56
N LEU A 372 6.08 -9.93 4.75
CA LEU A 372 5.27 -10.30 5.90
C LEU A 372 4.99 -11.81 5.96
N CYS A 373 4.72 -12.43 4.81
CA CYS A 373 4.42 -13.87 4.74
C CYS A 373 5.64 -14.78 4.91
N TRP A 374 6.87 -14.25 4.84
CA TRP A 374 8.07 -15.04 5.10
C TRP A 374 8.30 -15.30 6.59
N VAL A 375 7.80 -14.43 7.46
CA VAL A 375 8.07 -14.53 8.90
C VAL A 375 7.39 -15.78 9.47
N GLY A 376 8.21 -16.67 10.02
CA GLY A 376 7.76 -17.95 10.56
C GLY A 376 8.87 -18.64 11.36
N GLY A 377 8.94 -19.97 11.24
CA GLY A 377 9.96 -20.77 11.90
C GLY A 377 9.90 -20.66 13.42
N ARG A 378 10.95 -20.13 14.04
CA ARG A 378 11.06 -19.99 15.50
C ARG A 378 10.42 -18.70 16.04
N THR A 379 9.93 -17.84 15.15
CA THR A 379 9.30 -16.57 15.54
C THR A 379 8.08 -16.82 16.41
N THR A 380 8.07 -16.24 17.61
CA THR A 380 6.93 -16.29 18.53
C THR A 380 6.10 -15.04 18.36
N ARG A 381 4.82 -15.20 18.06
CA ARG A 381 3.91 -14.07 17.92
C ARG A 381 3.47 -13.54 19.29
N ARG A 382 3.38 -12.22 19.41
CA ARG A 382 2.84 -11.48 20.57
C ARG A 382 1.83 -10.46 20.09
N TYR A 383 0.82 -10.21 20.90
CA TYR A 383 -0.21 -9.22 20.62
C TYR A 383 -0.18 -8.15 21.69
N GLU A 384 -0.26 -6.90 21.27
CA GLU A 384 -0.30 -5.75 22.17
C GLU A 384 -1.39 -4.76 21.77
N HIS A 385 -1.88 -4.02 22.76
CA HIS A 385 -2.70 -2.83 22.56
C HIS A 385 -1.82 -1.64 22.84
N ARG A 386 -1.35 -0.98 21.77
CA ARG A 386 -0.56 0.23 21.87
C ARG A 386 -1.29 1.33 21.08
N PRO A 387 -1.81 2.37 21.75
CA PRO A 387 -2.54 3.43 21.10
C PRO A 387 -1.77 3.98 19.91
N VAL A 388 -2.46 4.06 18.78
CA VAL A 388 -1.93 4.75 17.61
C VAL A 388 -1.85 6.23 17.98
N ALA A 389 -0.66 6.81 17.87
CA ALA A 389 -0.49 8.24 18.08
C ALA A 389 -1.32 8.95 17.01
N SER A 390 -2.47 9.49 17.41
CA SER A 390 -3.28 10.29 16.49
C SER A 390 -2.42 11.45 16.02
N THR A 391 -2.27 11.61 14.71
CA THR A 391 -1.92 12.89 14.09
C THR A 391 -3.10 13.86 14.21
N ASN A 392 -3.68 13.97 15.41
CA ASN A 392 -4.43 15.16 15.78
C ASN A 392 -3.38 16.23 16.05
N VAL A 393 -2.94 16.88 14.98
CA VAL A 393 -2.30 18.19 15.07
C VAL A 393 -3.36 19.11 15.69
N THR A 394 -3.29 19.26 17.00
CA THR A 394 -3.87 20.42 17.67
C THR A 394 -3.23 21.63 17.04
N SER A 395 -4.07 22.41 16.35
CA SER A 395 -3.74 23.69 15.76
C SER A 395 -3.06 24.60 16.78
N GLU A 396 -1.77 24.86 16.59
CA GLU A 396 -1.10 26.11 17.00
C GLU A 396 0.23 26.24 16.24
N ASP A 397 0.27 27.25 15.36
CA ASP A 397 1.44 27.94 14.79
C ASP A 397 2.49 27.22 13.93
N THR A 398 2.06 26.35 13.02
CA THR A 398 2.71 26.22 11.70
C THR A 398 1.64 26.19 10.59
N ALA A 399 1.82 26.98 9.52
CA ALA A 399 0.86 26.99 8.42
C ALA A 399 0.81 25.58 7.76
N PRO A 400 -0.37 24.98 7.60
CA PRO A 400 -0.48 23.61 7.10
C PRO A 400 -0.08 23.49 5.63
N ALA A 401 0.64 22.41 5.28
CA ALA A 401 0.75 21.93 3.92
C ALA A 401 -0.67 21.67 3.36
N GLY A 402 -0.96 22.15 2.14
CA GLY A 402 -2.27 21.97 1.53
C GLY A 402 -2.58 20.49 1.26
N PRO A 403 -3.87 20.10 1.16
CA PRO A 403 -4.23 18.70 0.91
C PRO A 403 -3.80 18.24 -0.48
N ALA A 404 -3.21 17.05 -0.56
CA ALA A 404 -3.04 16.33 -1.82
C ALA A 404 -4.41 15.98 -2.42
N GLY A 405 -4.47 15.79 -3.74
CA GLY A 405 -5.74 15.48 -4.39
C GLY A 405 -5.62 14.85 -5.77
N LEU A 406 -6.72 14.26 -6.20
CA LEU A 406 -6.94 13.67 -7.51
C LEU A 406 -8.22 14.26 -8.10
N ARG A 407 -8.17 14.73 -9.36
CA ARG A 407 -9.34 15.25 -10.06
C ARG A 407 -9.38 14.82 -11.51
N LYS A 408 -10.58 14.41 -11.93
CA LYS A 408 -10.93 14.19 -13.33
C LYS A 408 -11.25 15.52 -14.01
N LEU A 409 -10.55 15.84 -15.09
CA LEU A 409 -10.68 17.06 -15.88
C LEU A 409 -11.20 16.69 -17.27
N SER A 410 -12.51 16.81 -17.46
CA SER A 410 -13.18 16.44 -18.71
C SER A 410 -13.14 17.55 -19.75
N THR A 411 -12.94 18.80 -19.32
CA THR A 411 -12.90 19.98 -20.18
C THR A 411 -11.66 20.84 -19.92
N VAL A 412 -11.39 21.77 -20.86
CA VAL A 412 -10.39 22.83 -20.67
C VAL A 412 -10.77 23.72 -19.49
N ASP A 413 -12.05 23.98 -19.29
CA ASP A 413 -12.56 24.80 -18.18
C ASP A 413 -12.34 24.12 -16.83
N ASP A 414 -12.46 22.79 -16.75
CA ASP A 414 -12.12 22.03 -15.54
C ASP A 414 -10.65 22.22 -15.15
N THR A 415 -9.77 22.24 -16.17
CA THR A 415 -8.31 22.45 -15.97
C THR A 415 -8.02 23.87 -15.49
N LEU A 416 -8.70 24.87 -16.05
CA LEU A 416 -8.61 26.27 -15.60
C LEU A 416 -9.17 26.44 -14.19
N GLN A 417 -10.26 25.75 -13.87
CA GLN A 417 -10.86 25.77 -12.54
C GLN A 417 -9.92 25.17 -11.49
N LEU A 418 -9.32 24.01 -11.77
CA LEU A 418 -8.31 23.44 -10.89
C LEU A 418 -7.15 24.41 -10.64
N GLY A 419 -6.64 25.06 -11.70
CA GLY A 419 -5.57 26.05 -11.55
C GLY A 419 -5.94 27.22 -10.64
N ARG A 420 -7.18 27.74 -10.75
CA ARG A 420 -7.68 28.81 -9.87
C ARG A 420 -7.79 28.37 -8.41
N GLU A 421 -8.21 27.13 -8.17
CA GLU A 421 -8.33 26.56 -6.83
C GLU A 421 -6.96 26.29 -6.20
N LEU A 422 -5.98 25.83 -6.98
CA LEU A 422 -4.61 25.66 -6.51
C LEU A 422 -3.97 27.01 -6.18
N ALA A 423 -4.20 28.04 -7.00
CA ALA A 423 -3.70 29.39 -6.76
C ALA A 423 -4.10 29.98 -5.40
N ALA A 424 -5.29 29.63 -4.89
CA ALA A 424 -5.75 30.08 -3.57
C ALA A 424 -4.89 29.55 -2.40
N GLN A 425 -4.03 28.56 -2.65
CA GLN A 425 -3.13 27.96 -1.67
C GLN A 425 -1.69 28.48 -1.79
N LEU A 426 -1.37 29.23 -2.84
CA LEU A 426 0.00 29.65 -3.16
C LEU A 426 0.34 31.00 -2.52
N ARG A 427 1.59 31.15 -2.13
CA ARG A 427 2.18 32.37 -1.55
C ARG A 427 3.47 32.72 -2.30
N ALA A 428 3.94 33.95 -2.15
CA ALA A 428 5.24 34.34 -2.69
C ALA A 428 6.34 33.40 -2.15
N GLY A 429 7.23 32.95 -3.03
CA GLY A 429 8.25 31.94 -2.74
C GLY A 429 7.82 30.49 -3.01
N ASP A 430 6.53 30.20 -3.18
CA ASP A 430 6.09 28.84 -3.55
C ASP A 430 6.45 28.52 -5.01
N VAL A 431 6.90 27.27 -5.24
CA VAL A 431 7.13 26.73 -6.58
C VAL A 431 6.07 25.70 -6.93
N VAL A 432 5.51 25.81 -8.14
CA VAL A 432 4.58 24.84 -8.72
C VAL A 432 5.25 24.12 -9.87
N VAL A 433 5.45 22.82 -9.74
CA VAL A 433 6.01 21.97 -10.80
C VAL A 433 4.87 21.30 -11.54
N LEU A 434 4.78 21.55 -12.86
CA LEU A 434 3.78 20.97 -13.74
C LEU A 434 4.42 19.87 -14.60
N ASP A 435 4.01 18.62 -14.35
CA ASP A 435 4.51 17.44 -15.03
C ASP A 435 3.44 16.77 -15.93
N GLY A 436 3.90 16.03 -16.94
CA GLY A 436 3.08 15.24 -17.85
C GLY A 436 3.47 15.40 -19.32
N ALA A 437 2.91 14.57 -20.20
CA ALA A 437 3.27 14.51 -21.62
C ALA A 437 3.02 15.83 -22.41
N LEU A 438 3.59 15.92 -23.62
CA LEU A 438 3.37 17.06 -24.52
C LEU A 438 1.87 17.19 -24.86
N GLY A 439 1.33 18.40 -24.75
CA GLY A 439 -0.08 18.67 -25.06
C GLY A 439 -1.09 18.26 -23.99
N VAL A 440 -0.64 17.74 -22.83
CA VAL A 440 -1.52 17.27 -21.75
C VAL A 440 -2.26 18.37 -20.99
N GLY A 441 -1.88 19.64 -21.17
CA GLY A 441 -2.58 20.79 -20.57
C GLY A 441 -1.81 21.63 -19.57
N LYS A 442 -0.51 21.43 -19.40
CA LYS A 442 0.32 22.19 -18.45
C LYS A 442 0.13 23.71 -18.57
N THR A 443 0.27 24.27 -19.78
CA THR A 443 0.01 25.70 -20.02
C THR A 443 -1.43 26.14 -19.73
N VAL A 444 -2.42 25.25 -19.92
CA VAL A 444 -3.82 25.56 -19.55
C VAL A 444 -3.94 25.67 -18.03
N LEU A 445 -3.30 24.77 -17.29
CA LEU A 445 -3.28 24.80 -15.83
C LEU A 445 -2.53 26.04 -15.31
N ALA A 446 -1.37 26.37 -15.89
CA ALA A 446 -0.62 27.60 -15.58
C ALA A 446 -1.47 28.86 -15.81
N ARG A 447 -2.28 28.90 -16.87
CA ARG A 447 -3.25 29.98 -17.11
C ARG A 447 -4.33 30.03 -16.03
N GLY A 448 -4.80 28.90 -15.53
CA GLY A 448 -5.76 28.84 -14.42
C GLY A 448 -5.14 29.40 -13.13
N ILE A 449 -3.89 29.03 -12.84
CA ILE A 449 -3.13 29.56 -11.69
C ILE A 449 -2.98 31.07 -11.80
N ALA A 450 -2.55 31.58 -12.96
CA ALA A 450 -2.43 33.00 -13.22
C ALA A 450 -3.76 33.77 -13.03
N GLN A 451 -4.89 33.18 -13.45
CA GLN A 451 -6.22 33.75 -13.22
C GLN A 451 -6.58 33.79 -11.73
N GLY A 452 -6.20 32.76 -10.97
CA GLY A 452 -6.44 32.70 -9.53
C GLY A 452 -5.58 33.69 -8.74
N LEU A 453 -4.33 33.90 -9.16
CA LEU A 453 -3.42 34.91 -8.60
C LEU A 453 -3.76 36.35 -9.05
N GLY A 454 -4.59 36.51 -10.09
CA GLY A 454 -4.98 37.84 -10.59
C GLY A 454 -3.85 38.60 -11.30
N VAL A 455 -2.87 37.90 -11.89
CA VAL A 455 -1.73 38.56 -12.55
C VAL A 455 -2.12 39.23 -13.88
N GLN A 456 -1.35 40.24 -14.27
CA GLN A 456 -1.60 41.05 -15.46
C GLN A 456 -1.13 40.36 -16.75
N GLY A 457 -1.91 40.60 -17.81
CA GLY A 457 -1.59 40.16 -19.17
C GLY A 457 -1.98 38.72 -19.46
N ARG A 458 -1.80 38.31 -20.71
CA ARG A 458 -2.13 36.96 -21.17
C ARG A 458 -0.96 36.02 -20.87
N VAL A 459 -1.24 34.93 -20.16
CA VAL A 459 -0.29 33.82 -19.98
C VAL A 459 -0.32 32.90 -21.20
N THR A 460 0.84 32.71 -21.81
CA THR A 460 1.12 31.80 -22.93
C THR A 460 2.45 31.13 -22.64
N SER A 461 2.63 29.87 -23.06
CA SER A 461 3.88 29.17 -22.74
C SER A 461 5.11 29.97 -23.21
N PRO A 462 6.08 30.26 -22.32
CA PRO A 462 7.28 31.02 -22.65
C PRO A 462 8.35 30.18 -23.37
N THR A 463 7.98 29.17 -24.15
CA THR A 463 8.88 28.17 -24.76
C THR A 463 10.12 28.76 -25.48
N PHE A 464 10.05 29.97 -26.04
CA PHE A 464 11.19 30.62 -26.71
C PHE A 464 12.01 31.56 -25.84
N VAL A 465 11.42 32.09 -24.77
CA VAL A 465 12.07 33.04 -23.84
C VAL A 465 12.42 32.40 -22.49
N ILE A 466 12.09 31.11 -22.33
CA ILE A 466 12.33 30.24 -21.17
C ILE A 466 11.53 30.66 -19.94
N ALA A 467 11.61 31.92 -19.53
CA ALA A 467 10.86 32.49 -18.41
C ALA A 467 10.11 33.77 -18.80
N ARG A 468 8.97 34.02 -18.14
CA ARG A 468 8.22 35.27 -18.27
C ARG A 468 7.59 35.66 -16.94
N SER A 469 7.89 36.87 -16.48
CA SER A 469 7.32 37.44 -15.26
C SER A 469 6.00 38.15 -15.55
N HIS A 470 5.02 37.91 -14.68
CA HIS A 470 3.68 38.46 -14.71
C HIS A 470 3.42 39.23 -13.41
N ARG A 471 3.22 40.54 -13.55
CA ARG A 471 3.00 41.44 -12.40
C ARG A 471 1.62 41.19 -11.77
N PRO A 472 1.47 41.38 -10.45
CA PRO A 472 0.17 41.30 -9.79
C PRO A 472 -0.81 42.34 -10.35
N GLY A 473 -2.10 42.00 -10.39
CA GLY A 473 -3.17 42.89 -10.82
C GLY A 473 -3.38 44.07 -9.87
N THR A 474 -3.20 43.84 -8.58
CA THR A 474 -3.38 44.82 -7.49
C THR A 474 -2.06 45.05 -6.76
N PRO A 475 -1.74 46.28 -6.33
CA PRO A 475 -0.59 46.53 -5.47
C PRO A 475 -0.70 45.75 -4.14
N GLY A 476 0.28 44.89 -3.84
CA GLY A 476 0.33 44.06 -2.64
C GLY A 476 -0.07 42.59 -2.85
N ASP A 477 -0.60 42.23 -4.02
CA ASP A 477 -0.86 40.83 -4.40
C ASP A 477 0.44 40.16 -4.93
N VAL A 478 0.43 38.83 -4.98
CA VAL A 478 1.59 38.02 -5.39
C VAL A 478 1.72 37.97 -6.91
N GLY A 479 2.93 38.16 -7.43
CA GLY A 479 3.25 38.00 -8.85
C GLY A 479 3.37 36.53 -9.29
N MET A 480 3.60 36.29 -10.57
CA MET A 480 3.88 34.94 -11.09
C MET A 480 5.03 34.97 -12.09
N VAL A 481 6.00 34.07 -11.93
CA VAL A 481 7.00 33.78 -12.96
C VAL A 481 6.63 32.45 -13.60
N HIS A 482 6.38 32.46 -14.91
CA HIS A 482 6.11 31.25 -15.69
C HIS A 482 7.38 30.81 -16.39
N VAL A 483 7.81 29.56 -16.17
CA VAL A 483 9.00 28.96 -16.79
C VAL A 483 8.59 27.74 -17.62
N ASP A 484 9.18 27.58 -18.80
CA ASP A 484 9.05 26.39 -19.65
C ASP A 484 10.43 25.75 -19.83
N ALA A 485 10.69 24.68 -19.08
CA ALA A 485 11.98 23.99 -19.06
C ALA A 485 12.14 22.97 -20.21
N TYR A 486 11.16 22.83 -21.10
CA TYR A 486 11.18 21.79 -22.15
C TYR A 486 12.46 21.80 -22.99
N ARG A 487 12.94 22.99 -23.36
CA ARG A 487 14.16 23.13 -24.18
C ARG A 487 15.46 23.03 -23.40
N LEU A 488 15.42 23.36 -22.11
CA LEU A 488 16.57 23.20 -21.25
C LEU A 488 16.86 21.72 -21.02
N LEU A 489 15.83 20.87 -21.06
CA LEU A 489 15.93 19.42 -20.91
C LEU A 489 16.18 18.68 -22.23
N ASP A 490 16.01 19.33 -23.39
CA ASP A 490 16.16 18.75 -24.72
C ASP A 490 17.66 18.47 -25.00
N GLY A 491 18.07 17.20 -24.88
CA GLY A 491 19.47 16.75 -25.07
C GLY A 491 20.23 16.37 -23.80
N ILE A 492 19.64 16.53 -22.60
CA ILE A 492 20.23 16.16 -21.30
C ILE A 492 19.36 15.23 -20.45
N GLN A 493 18.26 14.69 -21.00
CA GLN A 493 17.35 13.75 -20.30
C GLN A 493 18.05 12.50 -19.71
N ASP A 494 19.23 12.14 -20.22
CA ASP A 494 20.05 11.02 -19.74
C ASP A 494 21.39 11.48 -19.08
N ASP A 495 21.61 12.78 -18.82
CA ASP A 495 22.81 13.29 -18.14
C ASP A 495 22.59 13.39 -16.62
N PRO A 496 23.37 12.69 -15.77
CA PRO A 496 23.30 12.81 -14.31
C PRO A 496 23.57 14.21 -13.76
N ARG A 497 24.12 15.13 -14.59
CA ARG A 497 24.37 16.54 -14.26
C ARG A 497 23.34 17.50 -14.85
N ALA A 498 22.26 17.00 -15.44
CA ALA A 498 21.22 17.84 -16.03
C ALA A 498 20.66 18.87 -15.03
N GLY A 499 20.59 18.51 -13.75
CA GLY A 499 20.21 19.43 -12.67
C GLY A 499 21.16 20.62 -12.50
N ASP A 500 22.48 20.39 -12.52
CA ASP A 500 23.49 21.44 -12.39
C ASP A 500 23.49 22.41 -13.60
N VAL A 501 23.18 21.90 -14.79
CA VAL A 501 23.06 22.72 -16.01
C VAL A 501 21.79 23.57 -15.97
N LEU A 502 20.67 23.00 -15.53
CA LEU A 502 19.42 23.75 -15.35
C LEU A 502 19.59 24.85 -14.30
N LEU A 503 20.28 24.55 -13.20
CA LEU A 503 20.68 25.50 -12.15
C LEU A 503 21.49 26.67 -12.71
N GLY A 504 22.54 26.39 -13.48
CA GLY A 504 23.36 27.46 -14.08
C GLY A 504 22.58 28.36 -15.05
N GLU A 505 21.59 27.83 -15.76
CA GLU A 505 20.71 28.59 -16.65
C GLU A 505 19.64 29.38 -15.87
N LEU A 506 19.08 28.82 -14.78
CA LEU A 506 18.11 29.49 -13.91
C LEU A 506 18.76 30.60 -13.05
N ASP A 507 19.98 30.38 -12.53
CA ASP A 507 20.79 31.40 -11.85
C ASP A 507 21.15 32.55 -12.80
N ALA A 508 21.42 32.24 -14.08
CA ALA A 508 21.69 33.25 -15.11
C ALA A 508 20.45 34.08 -15.49
N LEU A 509 19.24 33.63 -15.11
CA LEU A 509 17.98 34.35 -15.31
C LEU A 509 17.65 35.32 -14.16
N ASP A 510 18.53 35.46 -13.15
CA ASP A 510 18.41 36.43 -12.04
C ASP A 510 17.11 36.25 -11.20
N LEU A 511 16.59 35.01 -11.16
CA LEU A 511 15.32 34.65 -10.52
C LEU A 511 15.33 34.82 -9.00
N ASP A 512 16.50 34.76 -8.36
CA ASP A 512 16.69 34.95 -6.91
C ASP A 512 16.17 36.30 -6.41
N THR A 513 16.18 37.32 -7.26
CA THR A 513 15.72 38.67 -6.90
C THR A 513 14.21 38.87 -7.12
N GLU A 514 13.54 38.02 -7.91
CA GLU A 514 12.09 38.08 -8.18
C GLU A 514 11.26 37.05 -7.37
N LEU A 515 11.92 36.03 -6.80
CA LEU A 515 11.33 34.93 -6.02
C LEU A 515 10.65 35.38 -4.71
N THR A 516 11.09 36.49 -4.11
CA THR A 516 10.55 36.96 -2.81
C THR A 516 9.12 37.51 -2.90
N ASP A 517 8.67 37.92 -4.10
CA ASP A 517 7.36 38.57 -4.30
C ASP A 517 6.45 37.80 -5.29
N SER A 518 6.87 36.63 -5.78
CA SER A 518 6.17 35.88 -6.83
C SER A 518 6.08 34.38 -6.56
N VAL A 519 5.07 33.73 -7.17
CA VAL A 519 4.98 32.27 -7.32
C VAL A 519 5.73 31.86 -8.59
N VAL A 520 6.53 30.81 -8.55
CA VAL A 520 7.19 30.27 -9.75
C VAL A 520 6.45 29.04 -10.24
N VAL A 521 5.94 29.09 -11.47
CA VAL A 521 5.25 27.96 -12.12
C VAL A 521 6.15 27.42 -13.21
N VAL A 522 6.62 26.18 -13.07
CA VAL A 522 7.53 25.54 -14.02
C VAL A 522 6.84 24.41 -14.77
N GLU A 523 6.74 24.53 -16.08
CA GLU A 523 6.37 23.41 -16.95
C GLU A 523 7.60 22.55 -17.23
N TRP A 524 7.42 21.22 -17.18
CA TRP A 524 8.48 20.23 -17.40
C TRP A 524 9.56 20.23 -16.31
N GLY A 525 9.25 20.69 -15.10
CA GLY A 525 10.23 20.74 -14.01
C GLY A 525 10.47 19.42 -13.28
N GLY A 526 9.75 18.34 -13.64
CA GLY A 526 9.80 17.05 -12.94
C GLY A 526 11.20 16.44 -12.93
N GLY A 527 11.69 16.11 -11.73
CA GLY A 527 13.01 15.50 -11.50
C GLY A 527 14.17 16.51 -11.41
N VAL A 528 13.91 17.81 -11.57
CA VAL A 528 14.97 18.83 -11.61
C VAL A 528 14.67 20.02 -10.69
N VAL A 529 13.46 20.58 -10.75
CA VAL A 529 13.12 21.82 -10.03
C VAL A 529 12.72 21.55 -8.59
N GLU A 530 12.17 20.37 -8.29
CA GLU A 530 11.76 20.08 -6.92
C GLU A 530 12.96 20.13 -5.98
N ARG A 531 14.15 19.68 -6.40
CA ARG A 531 15.37 19.61 -5.58
C ARG A 531 15.95 20.98 -5.17
N LEU A 532 15.36 22.08 -5.63
CA LEU A 532 15.90 23.43 -5.53
C LEU A 532 15.20 24.31 -4.49
N VAL A 533 14.11 23.85 -3.90
CA VAL A 533 13.31 24.65 -2.95
C VAL A 533 12.89 23.86 -1.73
N GLU A 534 12.72 24.56 -0.61
CA GLU A 534 12.26 23.95 0.65
C GLU A 534 10.81 23.46 0.54
N ARG A 535 10.02 24.01 -0.37
CA ARG A 535 8.61 23.65 -0.52
C ARG A 535 8.13 23.81 -1.96
N CYS A 536 7.51 22.78 -2.53
CA CYS A 536 6.89 22.87 -3.84
C CYS A 536 5.56 22.11 -3.94
N LEU A 537 4.68 22.59 -4.82
CA LEU A 537 3.46 21.91 -5.23
C LEU A 537 3.74 21.18 -6.56
N VAL A 538 3.74 19.86 -6.52
CA VAL A 538 3.89 19.04 -7.73
C VAL A 538 2.51 18.70 -8.26
N VAL A 539 2.26 18.98 -9.55
CA VAL A 539 1.01 18.65 -10.24
C VAL A 539 1.31 17.82 -11.48
N THR A 540 0.81 16.58 -11.51
CA THR A 540 0.96 15.68 -12.66
C THR A 540 -0.35 15.62 -13.44
N LEU A 541 -0.25 15.87 -14.75
CA LEU A 541 -1.37 15.77 -15.69
C LEU A 541 -1.19 14.55 -16.59
N VAL A 542 -2.20 13.67 -16.62
CA VAL A 542 -2.23 12.48 -17.48
C VAL A 542 -3.47 12.51 -18.37
N ARG A 543 -3.31 12.28 -19.68
CA ARG A 543 -4.44 12.16 -20.62
C ARG A 543 -4.90 10.72 -20.70
N SER A 544 -6.21 10.50 -20.62
CA SER A 544 -6.80 9.18 -20.82
C SER A 544 -6.60 8.74 -22.29
N PRO A 545 -6.13 7.50 -22.57
CA PRO A 545 -5.93 7.03 -23.93
C PRO A 545 -7.21 7.11 -24.78
N GLY A 546 -7.13 7.72 -25.97
CA GLY A 546 -8.26 7.83 -26.91
C GLY A 546 -9.35 8.84 -26.52
N SER A 547 -9.10 9.70 -25.53
CA SER A 547 -10.04 10.74 -25.07
C SER A 547 -9.35 12.10 -24.89
N ASP A 548 -10.12 13.19 -24.91
CA ASP A 548 -9.64 14.53 -24.52
C ASP A 548 -9.61 14.74 -23.00
N GLN A 549 -10.14 13.78 -22.25
CA GLN A 549 -10.18 13.76 -20.79
C GLN A 549 -8.78 13.60 -20.18
N ARG A 550 -8.57 14.31 -19.07
CA ARG A 550 -7.33 14.29 -18.29
C ARG A 550 -7.63 13.96 -16.83
N HIS A 551 -6.62 13.51 -16.13
CA HIS A 551 -6.58 13.37 -14.69
C HIS A 551 -5.43 14.23 -14.17
N ALA A 552 -5.68 14.99 -13.12
CA ALA A 552 -4.68 15.75 -12.39
C ALA A 552 -4.50 15.15 -11.00
N THR A 553 -3.26 14.86 -10.62
CA THR A 553 -2.87 14.62 -9.23
C THR A 553 -2.01 15.78 -8.76
N TRP A 554 -2.15 16.19 -7.51
CA TRP A 554 -1.25 17.18 -6.92
C TRP A 554 -0.94 16.84 -5.47
N ARG A 555 0.26 17.23 -5.04
CA ARG A 555 0.70 17.14 -3.64
C ARG A 555 1.72 18.23 -3.34
N TRP A 556 1.74 18.67 -2.08
CA TRP A 556 2.86 19.46 -1.57
C TRP A 556 4.03 18.54 -1.23
N VAL A 557 5.24 19.05 -1.37
CA VAL A 557 6.50 18.40 -1.01
C VAL A 557 7.26 19.42 -0.15
N ASP A 558 7.49 19.10 1.12
CA ASP A 558 8.13 19.99 2.10
C ASP A 558 9.62 19.65 2.35
N ASP A 559 10.15 18.57 1.75
CA ASP A 559 11.59 18.28 1.63
C ASP A 559 11.89 17.45 0.35
N PRO A 560 11.86 18.09 -0.82
CA PRO A 560 12.03 17.42 -2.10
C PRO A 560 13.43 16.81 -2.32
N TYR A 561 14.43 17.15 -1.50
CA TYR A 561 15.74 16.51 -1.53
C TYR A 561 15.72 15.09 -0.93
N ARG A 562 14.75 14.78 -0.04
CA ARG A 562 14.57 13.46 0.57
C ARG A 562 13.40 12.65 0.01
N GLU A 563 12.36 13.33 -0.48
CA GLU A 563 11.08 12.70 -0.85
C GLU A 563 10.93 12.35 -2.34
N LEU A 564 11.85 12.78 -3.19
CA LEU A 564 11.83 12.49 -4.62
C LEU A 564 13.08 11.70 -5.03
N PRO A 565 12.93 10.63 -5.84
CA PRO A 565 14.03 9.76 -6.24
C PRO A 565 15.12 10.46 -7.07
#